data_AF-A0A6I5CMD7-F1
#
_entry.id   AF-A0A6I5CMD7-F1
#
_cell.length_a   1.000
_cell.length_b   1.000
_cell.length_c   1.000
_cell.angle_alpha   90.00
_cell.angle_beta   90.00
_cell.angle_gamma   90.00
#
_symmetry.space_group_name_H-M   'P 1'
#
loop_
_entity.id
_entity.type
_entity.pdbx_description
1 polymer ?
#
loop_
_entity_poly.entity_id
_entity_poly.type
_entity_poly.pdbx_seq_one_letter_code
_entity_poly.pdbx_strand_id
1 'polypeptide(L)' 'RHASIVDAGATKVEGDNAILYLWYDNEFGYSCQVVRVVQHVSGVEYPTYPAPAV' A
#
# COMPACT_ATOMS: atom_id res chain seq x y z
N ARG A 1 3.47 -4.88 -2.42
CA ARG A 1 3.58 -4.50 -1.00
C ARG A 1 2.72 -3.26 -0.75
N HIS A 2 2.02 -3.21 0.39
CA HIS A 2 1.04 -2.16 0.68
C HIS A 2 1.69 -0.87 1.17
N ALA A 3 1.09 0.28 0.83
CA ALA A 3 1.53 1.59 1.31
C ALA A 3 1.12 1.85 2.76
N SER A 4 0.00 1.27 3.19
CA SER A 4 -0.53 1.30 4.54
C SER A 4 -1.39 0.06 4.81
N ILE A 5 -1.66 -0.20 6.08
CA ILE A 5 -2.52 -1.28 6.57
C ILE A 5 -3.60 -0.64 7.44
N VAL A 6 -4.86 -0.91 7.13
CA VAL A 6 -6.00 -0.40 7.91
C VAL A 6 -6.14 -1.20 9.19
N ASP A 7 -6.20 -0.51 10.31
CA ASP A 7 -6.56 -1.09 11.61
C ASP A 7 -8.08 -1.12 11.75
N ALA A 8 -8.67 -2.27 11.40
CA ALA A 8 -10.11 -2.46 11.49
C ALA A 8 -10.62 -2.42 12.95
N GLY A 9 -9.79 -2.78 13.93
CA GLY A 9 -10.19 -2.80 15.34
C GLY A 9 -10.32 -1.41 15.96
N ALA A 10 -9.52 -0.45 15.48
CA ALA A 10 -9.57 0.94 15.92
C ALA A 10 -10.53 1.81 15.09
N THR A 11 -11.12 1.28 14.02
CA THR A 11 -12.02 2.02 13.14
C THR A 11 -13.31 2.39 13.88
N LYS A 12 -13.67 3.68 13.86
CA LYS A 12 -14.88 4.20 14.51
C LYS A 12 -15.76 4.92 13.49
N VAL A 13 -17.04 4.56 13.43
CA VAL A 13 -18.05 5.20 12.56
C VAL A 13 -19.16 5.78 13.43
N GLU A 14 -19.53 7.03 13.18
CA GLU A 14 -20.59 7.76 13.88
C GLU A 14 -21.41 8.58 12.87
N GLY A 15 -22.62 8.09 12.55
CA GLY A 15 -23.46 8.66 11.49
C GLY A 15 -22.76 8.63 10.14
N ASP A 16 -22.63 9.80 9.51
CA ASP A 16 -21.90 10.00 8.24
C ASP A 16 -20.39 10.20 8.41
N ASN A 17 -19.85 10.15 9.64
CA ASN A 17 -18.42 10.32 9.89
C ASN A 17 -17.73 8.99 10.17
N ALA A 18 -16.57 8.77 9.54
CA ALA A 18 -15.72 7.61 9.78
C ALA A 18 -14.29 8.05 10.11
N ILE A 19 -13.74 7.50 11.20
CA ILE A 19 -12.35 7.67 11.61
C ILE A 19 -11.64 6.33 11.36
N LEU A 20 -10.64 6.37 10.48
CA LEU A 20 -9.81 5.23 10.12
C LEU A 20 -8.40 5.41 10.67
N TYR A 21 -7.90 4.36 11.33
CA TYR A 21 -6.51 4.29 11.74
C TYR A 21 -5.74 3.43 10.73
N LEU A 22 -4.63 3.97 10.25
CA LEU A 22 -3.78 3.29 9.29
C LEU A 22 -2.35 3.27 9.80
N TRP A 23 -1.80 2.06 9.86
CA TRP A 23 -0.39 1.85 10.10
C TRP A 23 0.34 1.89 8.76
N TYR A 24 1.53 2.47 8.73
CA TYR A 24 2.44 2.32 7.61
C TYR A 24 3.85 2.14 8.15
N ASP A 25 4.62 1.33 7.41
CA ASP A 25 6.05 1.21 7.66
C ASP A 25 6.74 2.41 6.98
N ASN A 26 7.33 3.27 7.80
CA ASN A 26 7.92 4.54 7.39
C ASN A 26 9.22 4.39 6.58
N GLU A 27 9.91 3.26 6.70
CA GLU A 27 11.13 2.99 5.96
C GLU A 27 10.84 2.06 4.79
N PHE A 28 10.36 0.87 5.09
CA PHE A 28 10.19 -0.20 4.12
C PHE A 28 8.95 -0.02 3.25
N GLY A 29 7.84 0.38 3.87
CA GLY A 29 6.59 0.66 3.17
C GLY A 29 6.78 1.83 2.20
N TYR A 30 7.39 2.91 2.70
CA TYR A 30 7.75 4.09 1.92
C TYR A 30 8.75 3.75 0.79
N SER A 31 9.87 3.09 1.10
CA SER A 31 10.88 2.71 0.09
C SER A 31 10.29 1.88 -1.04
N CYS A 32 9.36 0.99 -0.73
CA CYS A 32 8.67 0.21 -1.77
C CYS A 32 7.79 1.08 -2.68
N GLN A 33 7.18 2.15 -2.16
CA GLN A 33 6.44 3.10 -3.01
C GLN A 33 7.39 3.92 -3.90
N VAL A 34 8.54 4.35 -3.37
CA VAL A 34 9.56 5.04 -4.17
C VAL A 34 10.03 4.16 -5.33
N VAL A 35 10.34 2.90 -5.07
CA VAL A 35 10.74 1.95 -6.13
C VAL A 35 9.63 1.76 -7.17
N ARG A 36 8.36 1.67 -6.75
CA ARG A 36 7.22 1.60 -7.69
C ARG A 36 7.12 2.83 -8.59
N VAL A 37 7.36 4.03 -8.06
CA VAL A 37 7.37 5.27 -8.86
C VAL A 37 8.53 5.25 -9.86
N VAL A 38 9.73 4.84 -9.42
CA VAL A 38 10.90 4.72 -10.31
C VAL A 38 10.65 3.71 -11.43
N GLN A 39 10.06 2.55 -11.13
CA GLN A 39 9.65 1.56 -12.12
C GLN A 39 8.67 2.15 -13.15
N HIS A 40 7.66 2.89 -12.68
CA HIS A 40 6.68 3.54 -13.53
C HIS A 40 7.30 4.60 -14.46
N VAL A 41 8.19 5.45 -13.94
CA VAL A 41 8.85 6.52 -14.72
C VAL A 41 9.88 5.96 -15.70
N SER A 42 10.56 4.87 -15.35
CA SER A 42 11.56 4.23 -16.20
C SER A 42 10.98 3.27 -17.24
N GLY A 43 9.69 2.92 -17.14
CA GLY A 43 9.05 1.92 -18.00
C GLY A 43 9.55 0.49 -17.77
N VAL A 44 10.15 0.21 -16.61
CA VAL A 44 10.70 -1.10 -16.26
C VAL A 44 9.69 -1.87 -15.42
N GLU A 45 9.07 -2.88 -16.01
CA GLU A 45 8.25 -3.85 -15.27
C GLU A 45 9.07 -5.09 -14.91
N TYR A 46 9.12 -5.41 -13.63
CA TYR A 46 9.75 -6.64 -13.16
C TYR A 46 8.76 -7.80 -13.27
N PRO A 47 9.17 -8.95 -13.81
CA PRO A 47 8.29 -10.12 -13.85
C PRO A 47 7.99 -10.59 -12.43
N THR A 48 6.71 -10.62 -12.07
CA THR A 48 6.22 -11.12 -10.78
C THR A 48 5.98 -12.62 -10.87
N TYR A 49 6.61 -13.38 -9.97
CA TYR A 49 6.45 -14.83 -9.87
C TYR A 49 5.83 -15.23 -8.53
N PRO A 50 4.89 -16.19 -8.50
CA PRO A 50 4.29 -16.84 -9.67
C PRO A 50 3.51 -15.84 -10.54
N ALA A 51 3.47 -16.10 -11.85
CA ALA A 51 2.71 -15.25 -12.76
C ALA A 51 1.25 -15.16 -12.24
N PRO A 52 0.64 -13.97 -12.20
CA PRO A 52 -0.75 -13.84 -11.78
C PRO A 52 -1.60 -14.79 -12.63
N ALA A 53 -2.49 -15.55 -11.98
CA ALA A 53 -3.43 -16.41 -12.69
C ALA A 53 -4.24 -15.52 -13.67
N VAL A 54 -4.20 -15.90 -14.95
CA VAL A 54 -4.94 -15.24 -16.04
C VAL A 54 -6.43 -15.49 -15.89
#